data_AF-A0A7X2U0P5-F1
#
_entry.id   AF-A0A7X2U0P5-F1
#
_cell.length_a   1.000
_cell.length_b   1.000
_cell.length_c   1.000
_cell.angle_alpha   90.00
_cell.angle_beta   90.00
_cell.angle_gamma   90.00
#
_symmetry.space_group_name_H-M   'P 1'
#
loop_
_entity.id
_entity.type
_entity.pdbx_description
1 polymer ?
#
loop_
_entity_poly.entity_id
_entity_poly.type
_entity_poly.pdbx_seq_one_letter_code
_entity_poly.pdbx_strand_id
1 'polypeptide(L)'
;MHGVSAQLNLEARCRVLLTTPMETFVVGRTIVISRGLIDVLPDEASLALALAGELSHIALGHRAQTQFAFTNQTMLSDPELLQRFRFRRSAEEMLAASKKTIDIMRASPYQKTANAGLFLKALEAHRTALPRLLQANLGDQVADPNALRQLAEFAASAPALEEDKLEQIAALPLGSRVKLNPWTNGIELVKTRPLALLSPREKMPFEVTPFVLYLTRTEAK
;
A
#
# COMPACT_ATOMS: atom_id res chain seq x y z
N MET A 1 -7.60 2.01 -17.01
CA MET A 1 -8.15 3.37 -16.80
C MET A 1 -7.08 4.38 -17.19
N HIS A 2 -7.36 5.28 -18.12
CA HIS A 2 -6.54 6.48 -18.32
C HIS A 2 -7.11 7.56 -17.38
N GLY A 3 -6.43 7.80 -16.25
CA GLY A 3 -6.80 8.87 -15.34
C GLY A 3 -6.31 10.20 -15.89
N VAL A 4 -7.18 11.21 -15.93
CA VAL A 4 -6.78 12.60 -16.18
C VAL A 4 -5.98 13.03 -14.96
N SER A 5 -4.67 12.95 -15.10
CA SER A 5 -3.71 13.50 -14.15
C SER A 5 -4.04 14.97 -13.88
N ALA A 6 -4.03 15.38 -12.61
CA ALA A 6 -4.23 16.76 -12.16
C ALA A 6 -3.14 17.69 -12.72
N GLN A 7 -3.25 18.05 -14.00
CA GLN A 7 -2.32 18.91 -14.75
C GLN A 7 -0.85 18.41 -14.82
N LEU A 8 -0.53 17.22 -14.29
CA LEU A 8 0.77 16.60 -14.57
C LEU A 8 0.65 16.04 -16.00
N ASN A 9 1.27 16.67 -16.99
CA ASN A 9 1.35 16.16 -18.37
C ASN A 9 2.18 14.86 -18.41
N LEU A 10 1.66 13.80 -17.79
CA LEU A 10 2.36 12.58 -17.47
C LEU A 10 1.43 11.40 -17.70
N GLU A 11 1.82 10.51 -18.63
CA GLU A 11 1.16 9.22 -18.78
C GLU A 11 1.79 8.22 -17.81
N ALA A 12 1.00 7.68 -16.88
CA ALA A 12 1.41 6.62 -15.97
C ALA A 12 0.43 5.45 -16.05
N ARG A 13 0.94 4.24 -15.91
CA ARG A 13 0.15 3.00 -15.82
C ARG A 13 0.19 2.49 -14.38
N CYS A 14 -0.86 1.82 -13.94
CA CYS A 14 -0.89 1.16 -12.65
C CYS A 14 -1.16 -0.33 -12.83
N ARG A 15 -0.40 -1.18 -12.12
CA ARG A 15 -0.53 -2.63 -12.10
C ARG A 15 -0.53 -3.11 -10.65
N VAL A 16 -1.24 -4.20 -10.40
CA VAL A 16 -1.27 -4.82 -9.07
C VAL A 16 -0.34 -6.02 -9.05
N LEU A 17 0.56 -6.05 -8.07
CA LEU A 17 1.39 -7.22 -7.75
C LEU A 17 0.63 -8.09 -6.75
N LEU A 18 0.48 -9.38 -7.03
CA LEU A 18 -0.31 -10.32 -6.22
C LEU A 18 0.45 -10.79 -4.96
N THR A 19 1.12 -9.87 -4.27
CA THR A 19 1.84 -10.11 -3.00
C THR A 19 1.10 -9.48 -1.83
N THR A 20 1.33 -10.03 -0.63
CA THR A 20 0.75 -9.54 0.63
C THR A 20 1.57 -8.43 1.30
N PRO A 21 2.93 -8.45 1.29
CA PRO A 21 3.69 -7.34 1.85
C PRO A 21 3.29 -5.99 1.24
N MET A 22 3.21 -4.96 2.07
CA MET A 22 2.83 -3.61 1.67
C MET A 22 4.01 -2.94 0.98
N GLU A 23 3.92 -2.86 -0.34
CA GLU A 23 5.00 -2.30 -1.15
C GLU A 23 4.44 -1.60 -2.39
N THR A 24 5.17 -0.57 -2.79
CA THR A 24 4.96 0.15 -4.03
C THR A 24 6.32 0.36 -4.70
N PHE A 25 6.31 0.43 -6.01
CA PHE A 25 7.49 0.82 -6.79
C PHE A 25 7.09 1.20 -8.20
N VAL A 26 8.04 1.78 -8.94
CA VAL A 26 7.87 2.16 -10.34
C VAL A 26 8.88 1.46 -11.22
N VAL A 27 8.39 0.90 -12.33
CA VAL A 27 9.22 0.42 -13.44
C VAL A 27 8.89 1.24 -14.69
N GLY A 28 9.82 2.09 -15.11
CA GLY A 28 9.61 3.05 -16.20
C GLY A 28 8.52 4.07 -15.83
N ARG A 29 7.33 3.94 -16.43
CA ARG A 29 6.13 4.74 -16.09
C ARG A 29 4.97 3.90 -15.55
N THR A 30 5.28 2.68 -15.10
CA THR A 30 4.29 1.78 -14.51
C THR A 30 4.49 1.75 -13.01
N ILE A 31 3.49 2.26 -12.28
CA ILE A 31 3.33 2.09 -10.85
C ILE A 31 2.90 0.64 -10.60
N VAL A 32 3.59 -0.03 -9.70
CA VAL A 32 3.23 -1.33 -9.19
C VAL A 32 2.87 -1.16 -7.72
N ILE A 33 1.67 -1.62 -7.36
CA ILE A 33 1.16 -1.60 -5.99
C ILE A 33 0.82 -3.03 -5.57
N SER A 34 1.18 -3.43 -4.35
CA SER A 34 0.85 -4.77 -3.89
C SER A 34 -0.63 -4.92 -3.55
N ARG A 35 -1.16 -6.13 -3.75
CA ARG A 35 -2.54 -6.48 -3.38
C ARG A 35 -2.76 -6.27 -1.88
N GLY A 36 -1.79 -6.64 -1.05
CA GLY A 36 -1.90 -6.49 0.39
C GLY A 36 -1.97 -5.03 0.85
N LEU A 37 -1.30 -4.10 0.16
CA LEU A 37 -1.49 -2.67 0.41
C LEU A 37 -2.92 -2.24 0.06
N ILE A 38 -3.45 -2.64 -1.10
CA ILE A 38 -4.82 -2.29 -1.52
C ILE A 38 -5.86 -2.82 -0.52
N ASP A 39 -5.64 -4.01 0.04
CA ASP A 39 -6.56 -4.63 1.01
C ASP A 39 -6.75 -3.79 2.27
N VAL A 40 -5.68 -3.15 2.75
CA VAL A 40 -5.67 -2.53 4.09
C VAL A 40 -6.00 -1.04 4.08
N LEU A 41 -6.05 -0.41 2.91
CA LEU A 41 -6.31 1.03 2.79
C LEU A 41 -7.76 1.33 3.19
N PRO A 42 -7.99 2.27 4.12
CA PRO A 42 -9.33 2.54 4.64
C PRO A 42 -10.23 3.19 3.59
N ASP A 43 -9.68 4.02 2.71
CA ASP A 43 -10.44 4.77 1.72
C ASP A 43 -9.65 5.13 0.44
N GLU A 44 -10.34 5.81 -0.48
CA GLU A 44 -9.78 6.25 -1.76
C GLU A 44 -8.70 7.33 -1.60
N ALA A 45 -8.82 8.20 -0.59
CA ALA A 45 -7.81 9.23 -0.32
C ALA A 45 -6.48 8.60 0.12
N SER A 46 -6.53 7.51 0.91
CA SER A 46 -5.34 6.75 1.29
C SER A 46 -4.70 6.04 0.09
N LEU A 47 -5.50 5.50 -0.83
CA LEU A 47 -5.00 4.96 -2.10
C LEU A 47 -4.36 6.05 -2.96
N ALA A 48 -4.99 7.22 -3.05
CA ALA A 48 -4.46 8.35 -3.78
C ALA A 48 -3.11 8.80 -3.21
N LEU A 49 -2.95 8.83 -1.88
CA LEU A 49 -1.67 9.14 -1.23
C LEU A 49 -0.57 8.13 -1.63
N ALA A 50 -0.87 6.83 -1.58
CA ALA A 50 0.08 5.79 -1.99
C ALA A 50 0.49 5.92 -3.46
N LEU A 51 -0.47 6.15 -4.36
CA LEU A 51 -0.21 6.36 -5.79
C LEU A 51 0.52 7.68 -6.05
N ALA A 52 0.23 8.74 -5.30
CA ALA A 52 0.90 10.03 -5.41
C ALA A 52 2.38 9.93 -5.04
N GLY A 53 2.74 9.09 -4.07
CA GLY A 53 4.13 8.72 -3.75
C GLY A 53 4.91 8.26 -4.98
N GLU A 54 4.35 7.30 -5.71
CA GLU A 54 4.99 6.73 -6.90
C GLU A 54 4.91 7.68 -8.11
N LEU A 55 3.82 8.44 -8.26
CA LEU A 55 3.72 9.49 -9.28
C LEU A 55 4.78 10.57 -9.10
N SER A 56 5.10 10.94 -7.85
CA SER A 56 6.18 11.88 -7.55
C SER A 56 7.53 11.36 -8.04
N HIS A 57 7.82 10.07 -7.88
CA HIS A 57 9.02 9.46 -8.43
C HIS A 57 9.08 9.55 -9.96
N ILE A 58 7.97 9.30 -10.64
CA ILE A 58 7.92 9.42 -12.11
C ILE A 58 8.09 10.89 -12.54
N ALA A 59 7.40 11.81 -11.87
CA ALA A 59 7.43 13.24 -12.21
C ALA A 59 8.81 13.87 -12.00
N LEU A 60 9.55 13.44 -10.98
CA LEU A 60 10.92 13.88 -10.70
C LEU A 60 11.97 13.13 -11.53
N GLY A 61 11.56 12.13 -12.33
CA GLY A 61 12.47 11.37 -13.18
C GLY A 61 13.40 10.43 -12.42
N HIS A 62 13.06 10.06 -11.17
CA HIS A 62 13.85 9.12 -10.38
C HIS A 62 13.83 7.76 -11.08
N ARG A 63 15.00 7.22 -11.44
CA ARG A 63 15.10 5.97 -12.20
C ARG A 63 15.21 4.76 -11.28
N ALA A 64 14.47 3.70 -11.60
CA ALA A 64 14.72 2.39 -11.01
C ALA A 64 16.12 1.90 -11.43
N GLN A 65 16.85 1.24 -10.53
CA GLN A 65 18.17 0.68 -10.84
C GLN A 65 18.05 -0.34 -11.98
N THR A 66 18.58 0.00 -13.17
CA THR A 66 18.47 -0.81 -14.39
C THR A 66 19.51 -1.92 -14.49
N GLN A 67 20.29 -2.15 -13.43
CA GLN A 67 21.38 -3.15 -13.41
C GLN A 67 20.92 -4.60 -13.68
N PHE A 68 19.62 -4.87 -13.55
CA PHE A 68 19.00 -6.17 -13.85
C PHE A 68 18.09 -6.13 -15.09
N ALA A 69 18.05 -5.01 -15.83
CA ALA A 69 17.21 -4.86 -17.03
C ALA A 69 17.81 -5.56 -18.27
N PHE A 70 19.04 -6.07 -18.18
CA PHE A 70 19.73 -6.74 -19.27
C PHE A 70 20.15 -8.15 -18.82
N THR A 71 19.40 -9.16 -19.27
CA THR A 71 19.62 -10.58 -18.95
C THR A 71 21.04 -11.05 -19.28
N ASN A 72 21.71 -10.41 -20.25
CA ASN A 72 23.07 -10.76 -20.68
C ASN A 72 24.17 -10.36 -19.67
N GLN A 73 23.86 -9.65 -18.58
CA GLN A 73 24.85 -9.17 -17.61
C GLN A 73 24.86 -9.95 -16.29
N THR A 74 23.94 -10.91 -16.11
CA THR A 74 23.80 -11.65 -14.85
C THR A 74 23.91 -13.15 -15.09
N MET A 75 25.05 -13.75 -14.75
CA MET A 75 25.20 -15.20 -14.60
C MET A 75 24.55 -15.68 -13.29
N LEU A 76 23.26 -15.41 -13.12
CA LEU A 76 22.50 -15.73 -11.91
C LEU A 76 21.29 -16.57 -12.27
N SER A 77 20.92 -17.50 -11.40
CA SER A 77 19.65 -18.22 -11.52
C SER A 77 18.46 -17.30 -11.20
N ASP A 78 17.27 -17.62 -11.72
CA ASP A 78 16.06 -16.83 -11.45
C ASP A 78 15.77 -16.59 -9.96
N PRO A 79 15.91 -17.58 -9.05
CA PRO A 79 15.73 -17.35 -7.61
C PRO A 79 16.73 -16.36 -7.02
N GLU A 80 17.99 -16.44 -7.44
CA GLU A 80 19.05 -15.51 -6.99
C GLU A 80 18.82 -14.10 -7.53
N LEU A 81 18.34 -13.99 -8.76
CA LEU A 81 17.91 -12.72 -9.34
C LEU A 81 16.77 -12.11 -8.55
N LEU A 82 15.70 -12.87 -8.27
CA LEU A 82 14.54 -12.40 -7.49
C LEU A 82 14.91 -11.92 -6.08
N GLN A 83 15.89 -12.56 -5.44
CA GLN A 83 16.39 -12.12 -4.14
C GLN A 83 17.17 -10.79 -4.21
N ARG A 84 17.76 -10.48 -5.37
CA ARG A 84 18.56 -9.25 -5.59
C ARG A 84 17.75 -8.12 -6.22
N PHE A 85 16.61 -8.40 -6.83
CA PHE A 85 15.70 -7.39 -7.34
C PHE A 85 15.15 -6.54 -6.18
N ARG A 86 15.71 -5.35 -6.03
CA ARG A 86 15.30 -4.33 -5.06
C ARG A 86 15.29 -2.98 -5.77
N PHE A 87 14.11 -2.40 -5.97
CA PHE A 87 13.87 -1.09 -6.56
C PHE A 87 13.94 0.04 -5.54
N ARG A 88 14.79 -0.11 -4.52
CA ARG A 88 14.91 0.86 -3.43
C ARG A 88 15.47 2.19 -3.92
N ARG A 89 14.88 3.27 -3.43
CA ARG A 89 15.35 4.64 -3.69
C ARG A 89 16.37 5.11 -2.68
N SER A 90 17.14 6.11 -3.07
CA SER A 90 18.02 6.81 -2.13
C SER A 90 17.20 7.64 -1.13
N ALA A 91 17.77 7.94 0.03
CA ALA A 91 17.10 8.80 1.01
C ALA A 91 16.77 10.20 0.45
N GLU A 92 17.61 10.73 -0.44
CA GLU A 92 17.40 12.00 -1.14
C GLU A 92 16.22 11.93 -2.11
N GLU A 93 16.12 10.86 -2.89
CA GLU A 93 15.01 10.63 -3.80
C GLU A 93 13.68 10.46 -3.04
N MET A 94 13.69 9.75 -1.91
CA MET A 94 12.51 9.59 -1.04
C MET A 94 12.06 10.94 -0.46
N LEU A 95 13.00 11.78 -0.06
CA LEU A 95 12.74 13.12 0.46
C LEU A 95 12.10 14.03 -0.59
N ALA A 96 12.69 14.09 -1.78
CA ALA A 96 12.19 14.91 -2.88
C ALA A 96 10.80 14.45 -3.33
N ALA A 97 10.59 13.13 -3.43
CA ALA A 97 9.30 12.55 -3.77
C ALA A 97 8.24 12.84 -2.71
N SER A 98 8.57 12.73 -1.43
CA SER A 98 7.63 13.05 -0.33
C SER A 98 7.12 14.48 -0.42
N LYS A 99 7.99 15.47 -0.66
CA LYS A 99 7.59 16.88 -0.87
C LYS A 99 6.64 17.03 -2.07
N LYS A 100 7.00 16.43 -3.20
CA LYS A 100 6.17 16.46 -4.41
C LYS A 100 4.82 15.78 -4.21
N THR A 101 4.75 14.73 -3.40
CA THR A 101 3.50 14.05 -3.02
C THR A 101 2.59 15.02 -2.29
N ILE A 102 3.12 15.87 -1.41
CA ILE A 102 2.32 16.90 -0.75
C ILE A 102 1.69 17.84 -1.78
N ASP A 103 2.48 18.34 -2.73
CA ASP A 103 2.01 19.23 -3.79
C ASP A 103 0.93 18.58 -4.66
N ILE A 104 1.15 17.32 -5.07
CA ILE A 104 0.19 16.55 -5.88
C ILE A 104 -1.13 16.37 -5.12
N MET A 105 -1.07 15.96 -3.85
CA MET A 105 -2.27 15.73 -3.05
C MET A 105 -3.06 17.01 -2.81
N ARG A 106 -2.39 18.15 -2.55
CA ARG A 106 -3.04 19.47 -2.40
C ARG A 106 -3.73 19.92 -3.69
N ALA A 107 -3.15 19.63 -4.85
CA ALA A 107 -3.75 19.93 -6.15
C ALA A 107 -4.80 18.90 -6.61
N SER A 108 -4.97 17.80 -5.88
CA SER A 108 -5.90 16.72 -6.23
C SER A 108 -7.30 16.93 -5.64
N PRO A 109 -8.30 16.14 -6.05
CA PRO A 109 -9.61 16.06 -5.37
C PRO A 109 -9.54 15.43 -3.96
N TYR A 110 -8.44 14.76 -3.60
CA TYR A 110 -8.27 13.98 -2.37
C TYR A 110 -7.65 14.79 -1.21
N GLN A 111 -8.10 16.04 -1.04
CA GLN A 111 -7.59 16.95 0.01
C GLN A 111 -8.00 16.55 1.43
N LYS A 112 -8.99 15.66 1.57
CA LYS A 112 -9.41 15.11 2.86
C LYS A 112 -8.45 14.01 3.29
N THR A 113 -7.36 14.41 3.94
CA THR A 113 -6.25 13.51 4.30
C THR A 113 -6.33 12.92 5.70
N ALA A 114 -7.42 13.15 6.43
CA ALA A 114 -7.55 12.70 7.83
C ALA A 114 -7.36 11.18 7.97
N ASN A 115 -8.05 10.37 7.16
CA ASN A 115 -7.91 8.92 7.19
C ASN A 115 -6.57 8.44 6.63
N ALA A 116 -6.04 9.11 5.60
CA ALA A 116 -4.72 8.80 5.07
C ALA A 116 -3.62 9.04 6.13
N GLY A 117 -3.70 10.13 6.89
CA GLY A 117 -2.80 10.38 8.01
C GLY A 117 -3.00 9.42 9.19
N LEU A 118 -4.24 8.99 9.47
CA LEU A 118 -4.51 7.92 10.44
C LEU A 118 -3.88 6.58 10.01
N PHE A 119 -3.96 6.25 8.72
CA PHE A 119 -3.31 5.07 8.16
C PHE A 119 -1.79 5.10 8.35
N LEU A 120 -1.15 6.25 8.09
CA LEU A 120 0.29 6.43 8.36
C LEU A 120 0.62 6.26 9.86
N LYS A 121 -0.21 6.79 10.77
CA LYS A 121 -0.05 6.58 12.21
C LYS A 121 -0.18 5.11 12.60
N ALA A 122 -1.14 4.40 12.02
CA ALA A 122 -1.33 2.97 12.26
C ALA A 122 -0.13 2.14 11.76
N LEU A 123 0.43 2.46 10.59
CA LEU A 123 1.64 1.82 10.08
C LEU A 123 2.83 2.01 11.03
N GLU A 124 3.05 3.23 11.53
CA GLU A 124 4.12 3.51 12.48
C GLU A 124 3.92 2.74 13.80
N ALA A 125 2.69 2.74 14.33
CA ALA A 125 2.36 2.03 15.57
C ALA A 125 2.60 0.51 15.47
N HIS A 126 2.35 -0.09 14.30
CA HIS A 126 2.49 -1.54 14.09
C HIS A 126 3.83 -1.95 13.47
N ARG A 127 4.74 -1.00 13.25
CA ARG A 127 6.00 -1.22 12.49
C ARG A 127 6.87 -2.32 13.07
N THR A 128 6.96 -2.37 14.40
CA THR A 128 7.78 -3.36 15.12
C THR A 128 7.10 -4.72 15.22
N ALA A 129 5.77 -4.76 15.31
CA ALA A 129 4.99 -5.98 15.42
C ALA A 129 4.83 -6.72 14.09
N LEU A 130 4.85 -6.00 12.96
CA LEU A 130 4.54 -6.54 11.62
C LEU A 130 5.70 -6.43 10.62
N PRO A 131 6.93 -6.86 10.95
CA PRO A 131 8.10 -6.65 10.09
C PRO A 131 7.97 -7.34 8.73
N ARG A 132 7.34 -8.51 8.67
CA ARG A 132 7.18 -9.28 7.41
C ARG A 132 6.12 -8.68 6.47
N LEU A 133 5.15 -7.96 7.02
CA LEU A 133 4.12 -7.31 6.23
C LEU A 133 4.61 -5.97 5.68
N LEU A 134 5.44 -5.26 6.44
CA LEU A 134 5.92 -3.91 6.09
C LEU A 134 7.29 -3.92 5.40
N GLN A 135 8.02 -5.03 5.46
CA GLN A 135 9.23 -5.21 4.69
C GLN A 135 8.89 -5.52 3.22
N ALA A 136 9.06 -4.51 2.37
CA ALA A 136 8.96 -4.66 0.92
C ALA A 136 9.94 -5.73 0.39
N ASN A 137 9.45 -6.54 -0.54
CA ASN A 137 10.23 -7.56 -1.21
C ASN A 137 10.96 -6.98 -2.41
N LEU A 138 10.27 -6.24 -3.26
CA LEU A 138 10.82 -5.68 -4.48
C LEU A 138 10.98 -4.17 -4.37
N GLY A 139 9.99 -3.49 -3.81
CA GLY A 139 9.88 -2.04 -3.90
C GLY A 139 10.37 -1.25 -2.69
N ASP A 140 9.86 -0.04 -2.60
CA ASP A 140 9.99 0.82 -1.44
C ASP A 140 9.02 0.37 -0.35
N GLN A 141 9.44 0.58 0.90
CA GLN A 141 8.60 0.29 2.06
C GLN A 141 7.63 1.45 2.28
N VAL A 142 6.34 1.15 2.31
CA VAL A 142 5.31 2.16 2.61
C VAL A 142 5.49 2.73 4.02
N ALA A 143 6.02 1.92 4.95
CA ALA A 143 6.35 2.31 6.31
C ALA A 143 7.84 2.65 6.51
N ASP A 144 8.53 3.14 5.48
CA ASP A 144 9.91 3.62 5.62
C ASP A 144 9.98 4.80 6.62
N PRO A 145 10.84 4.75 7.65
CA PRO A 145 10.89 5.80 8.68
C PRO A 145 11.26 7.19 8.14
N ASN A 146 11.99 7.30 7.03
CA ASN A 146 12.28 8.60 6.44
C ASN A 146 11.05 9.11 5.71
N ALA A 147 10.41 8.27 4.89
CA ALA A 147 9.17 8.61 4.18
C ALA A 147 8.05 9.01 5.14
N LEU A 148 7.81 8.23 6.20
CA LEU A 148 6.80 8.52 7.23
C LEU A 148 7.07 9.84 7.95
N ARG A 149 8.34 10.15 8.25
CA ARG A 149 8.73 11.45 8.83
C ARG A 149 8.50 12.61 7.88
N GLN A 150 8.71 12.43 6.59
CA GLN A 150 8.48 13.50 5.59
C GLN A 150 6.99 13.69 5.28
N LEU A 151 6.19 12.63 5.37
CA LEU A 151 4.73 12.70 5.31
C LEU A 151 4.10 13.00 6.68
N ALA A 152 4.91 13.31 7.71
CA ALA A 152 4.41 13.63 9.04
C ALA A 152 3.52 14.87 9.05
N GLU A 153 3.67 15.79 8.08
CA GLU A 153 2.73 16.91 7.90
C GLU A 153 1.30 16.41 7.64
N PHE A 154 1.14 15.40 6.78
CA PHE A 154 -0.16 14.75 6.56
C PHE A 154 -0.67 14.04 7.81
N ALA A 155 0.22 13.33 8.52
CA ALA A 155 -0.14 12.68 9.78
C ALA A 155 -0.51 13.70 10.88
N ALA A 156 0.13 14.89 10.90
CA ALA A 156 -0.15 15.94 11.86
C ALA A 156 -1.53 16.58 11.64
N SER A 157 -1.99 16.67 10.37
CA SER A 157 -3.35 17.11 10.05
C SER A 157 -4.43 16.10 10.45
N ALA A 158 -4.05 14.84 10.68
CA ALA A 158 -4.97 13.79 11.09
C ALA A 158 -5.17 13.76 12.62
N PRO A 159 -6.35 13.35 13.09
CA PRO A 159 -6.62 13.20 14.53
C PRO A 159 -5.66 12.16 15.17
N ALA A 160 -5.59 12.17 16.50
CA ALA A 160 -4.85 11.15 17.24
C ALA A 160 -5.39 9.74 16.92
N LEU A 161 -4.51 8.75 16.94
CA LEU A 161 -4.91 7.35 16.80
C LEU A 161 -5.54 6.90 18.12
N GLU A 162 -6.82 6.55 18.07
CA GLU A 162 -7.67 6.12 19.17
C GLU A 162 -8.21 4.72 18.86
N GLU A 163 -7.49 3.70 19.32
CA GLU A 163 -7.82 2.30 19.01
C GLU A 163 -9.19 1.88 19.55
N ASP A 164 -9.61 2.44 20.69
CA ASP A 164 -10.90 2.12 21.33
C ASP A 164 -12.11 2.78 20.65
N LYS A 165 -11.91 3.78 19.78
CA LYS A 165 -13.02 4.51 19.13
C LYS A 165 -13.53 3.74 17.92
N LEU A 166 -14.70 3.10 18.01
CA LEU A 166 -15.27 2.24 16.97
C LEU A 166 -15.30 2.88 15.56
N GLU A 167 -15.69 4.15 15.49
CA GLU A 167 -15.81 4.87 14.21
C GLU A 167 -14.45 5.20 13.55
N GLN A 168 -13.35 5.11 14.32
CA GLN A 168 -12.02 5.39 13.79
C GLN A 168 -11.38 4.11 13.24
N ILE A 169 -11.51 3.95 11.92
CA ILE A 169 -10.93 2.83 11.16
C ILE A 169 -9.69 3.35 10.42
N ALA A 170 -8.52 3.20 11.04
CA ALA A 170 -7.26 3.66 10.45
C ALA A 170 -6.73 2.73 9.35
N ALA A 171 -6.99 1.42 9.46
CA ALA A 171 -6.62 0.42 8.48
C ALA A 171 -7.63 -0.75 8.52
N LEU A 172 -7.68 -1.50 7.44
CA LEU A 172 -8.59 -2.64 7.30
C LEU A 172 -7.87 -3.99 7.45
N PRO A 173 -8.62 -5.09 7.68
CA PRO A 173 -8.06 -6.43 7.70
C PRO A 173 -7.57 -6.86 6.31
N LEU A 174 -6.52 -7.67 6.28
CA LEU A 174 -6.01 -8.31 5.06
C LEU A 174 -7.08 -9.24 4.46
N GLY A 175 -7.24 -9.19 3.14
CA GLY A 175 -8.24 -9.99 2.42
C GLY A 175 -9.69 -9.52 2.57
N SER A 176 -9.93 -8.37 3.20
CA SER A 176 -11.29 -7.83 3.38
C SER A 176 -11.86 -7.16 2.11
N ARG A 177 -10.99 -6.64 1.22
CA ARG A 177 -11.42 -5.83 0.06
C ARG A 177 -11.14 -6.47 -1.28
N VAL A 178 -10.04 -7.21 -1.45
CA VAL A 178 -9.64 -7.73 -2.75
C VAL A 178 -9.86 -9.24 -2.79
N LYS A 179 -10.75 -9.66 -3.69
CA LYS A 179 -10.93 -11.07 -4.03
C LYS A 179 -9.95 -11.44 -5.13
N LEU A 180 -9.12 -12.46 -4.88
CA LEU A 180 -8.24 -13.06 -5.89
C LEU A 180 -8.90 -14.31 -6.47
N ASN A 181 -8.99 -14.39 -7.80
CA ASN A 181 -9.31 -15.62 -8.51
C ASN A 181 -8.00 -16.37 -8.83
N PRO A 182 -7.74 -17.54 -8.20
CA PRO A 182 -6.48 -18.24 -8.37
C PRO A 182 -6.35 -18.94 -9.73
N TRP A 183 -7.43 -19.12 -10.49
CA TRP A 183 -7.40 -19.73 -11.82
C TRP A 183 -7.10 -18.73 -12.93
N THR A 184 -7.54 -17.48 -12.77
CA THR A 184 -7.36 -16.44 -13.79
C THR A 184 -6.33 -15.39 -13.41
N ASN A 185 -5.82 -15.43 -12.17
CA ASN A 185 -5.01 -14.36 -11.57
C ASN A 185 -5.71 -12.99 -11.61
N GLY A 186 -7.04 -12.96 -11.74
CA GLY A 186 -7.85 -11.75 -11.72
C GLY A 186 -8.12 -11.31 -10.29
N ILE A 187 -8.17 -10.00 -10.08
CA ILE A 187 -8.57 -9.41 -8.80
C ILE A 187 -9.81 -8.54 -8.99
N GLU A 188 -10.68 -8.58 -8.00
CA GLU A 188 -11.90 -7.78 -7.96
C GLU A 188 -12.08 -7.16 -6.58
N LEU A 189 -12.64 -5.95 -6.53
CA LEU A 189 -13.04 -5.34 -5.26
C LEU A 189 -14.35 -5.96 -4.78
N VAL A 190 -14.33 -6.45 -3.55
CA VAL A 190 -15.50 -6.97 -2.85
C VAL A 190 -16.44 -5.81 -2.55
N LYS A 191 -17.65 -5.86 -3.13
CA LYS A 191 -18.72 -4.87 -2.92
C LYS A 191 -19.70 -5.38 -1.86
N THR A 192 -19.24 -5.56 -0.64
CA THR A 192 -20.10 -5.94 0.49
C THR A 192 -20.37 -4.73 1.37
N ARG A 193 -21.57 -4.67 1.96
CA ARG A 193 -21.86 -3.67 3.00
C ARG A 193 -20.91 -3.89 4.19
N PRO A 194 -20.26 -2.84 4.72
CA PRO A 194 -19.52 -2.94 5.96
C PRO A 194 -20.43 -3.44 7.07
N LEU A 195 -19.96 -4.44 7.82
CA LEU A 195 -20.65 -4.87 9.04
C LEU A 195 -20.44 -3.82 10.12
N ALA A 196 -21.47 -3.57 10.93
CA ALA A 196 -21.34 -2.70 12.08
C ALA A 196 -20.42 -3.37 13.11
N LEU A 197 -19.34 -2.68 13.49
CA LEU A 197 -18.43 -3.16 14.51
C LEU A 197 -19.09 -3.05 15.88
N LEU A 198 -19.08 -4.14 16.65
CA LEU A 198 -19.61 -4.17 18.02
C LEU A 198 -18.52 -3.92 19.05
N SER A 199 -17.25 -4.17 18.69
CA SER A 199 -16.11 -3.98 19.56
C SER A 199 -14.87 -3.47 18.80
N PRO A 200 -13.95 -2.73 19.47
CA PRO A 200 -12.73 -2.23 18.83
C PRO A 200 -11.84 -3.34 18.24
N ARG A 201 -11.87 -4.53 18.83
CA ARG A 201 -11.10 -5.70 18.39
C ARG A 201 -11.50 -6.17 16.99
N GLU A 202 -12.74 -5.93 16.56
CA GLU A 202 -13.22 -6.33 15.24
C GLU A 202 -12.60 -5.51 14.09
N LYS A 203 -11.94 -4.37 14.39
CA LYS A 203 -11.24 -3.58 13.37
C LYS A 203 -10.10 -4.36 12.72
N MET A 204 -9.40 -5.20 13.49
CA MET A 204 -8.32 -6.08 13.02
C MET A 204 -7.35 -5.41 12.02
N PRO A 205 -6.75 -4.24 12.37
CA PRO A 205 -5.93 -3.49 11.43
C PRO A 205 -4.72 -4.32 11.01
N PHE A 206 -4.53 -4.51 9.71
CA PHE A 206 -3.42 -5.31 9.14
C PHE A 206 -3.42 -6.80 9.49
N GLU A 207 -4.46 -7.29 10.17
CA GLU A 207 -4.59 -8.69 10.56
C GLU A 207 -5.38 -9.48 9.52
N VAL A 208 -5.25 -10.81 9.56
CA VAL A 208 -6.05 -11.71 8.75
C VAL A 208 -7.30 -12.08 9.54
N THR A 209 -8.48 -11.94 8.94
CA THR A 209 -9.72 -12.39 9.58
C THR A 209 -9.64 -13.90 9.84
N PRO A 210 -9.84 -14.35 11.09
CA PRO A 210 -9.80 -15.77 11.40
C PRO A 210 -10.95 -16.49 10.68
N PHE A 211 -10.65 -17.60 10.02
CA PHE A 211 -11.68 -18.46 9.47
C PHE A 211 -12.24 -19.34 10.60
N VAL A 212 -13.54 -19.25 10.85
CA VAL A 212 -14.24 -20.14 11.78
C VAL A 212 -14.94 -21.20 10.94
N LEU A 213 -14.54 -22.46 11.11
CA LEU A 213 -15.25 -23.58 10.48
C LEU A 213 -16.62 -23.71 11.15
N TYR A 214 -17.68 -23.69 10.35
CA TYR A 214 -19.02 -23.97 10.85
C TYR A 214 -19.11 -25.45 11.21
N LEU A 215 -18.94 -25.75 12.50
CA LEU A 215 -19.05 -27.11 13.03
C LEU A 215 -20.53 -27.42 13.26
N THR A 216 -21.07 -28.36 12.49
CA THR A 216 -22.39 -28.94 12.75
C THR A 216 -22.23 -30.28 13.45
N ARG A 217 -22.97 -30.48 14.54
CA ARG A 217 -23.08 -31.79 15.17
C ARG A 217 -23.87 -32.71 14.24
N THR A 218 -23.25 -33.78 13.79
CA THR A 218 -23.96 -34.89 13.15
C THR A 218 -24.56 -35.77 14.24
N GLU A 219 -25.84 -36.14 14.11
CA GLU A 219 -26.42 -37.18 14.96
C GLU A 219 -25.70 -38.50 14.68
N ALA A 220 -25.34 -39.24 15.73
CA ALA A 220 -24.75 -40.56 15.60
C ALA A 220 -25.81 -41.50 15.00
N LYS A 221 -25.46 -42.15 13.89
CA LYS A 221 -26.30 -43.17 13.24
C LYS A 221 -26.27 -44.47 14.00
#